data_AF-A0AAU3UYU8-F1
#
_entry.id   AF-A0AAU3UYU8-F1
#
_cell.length_a   1.000
_cell.length_b   1.000
_cell.length_c   1.000
_cell.angle_alpha   90.00
_cell.angle_beta   90.00
_cell.angle_gamma   90.00
#
_symmetry.space_group_name_H-M   'P 1'
#
loop_
_entity.id
_entity.type
_entity.pdbx_description
1 polymer ?
#
loop_
_entity_poly.entity_id
_entity_poly.type
_entity_poly.pdbx_seq_one_letter_code
_entity_poly.pdbx_strand_id
1 'polypeptide(L)'
;MHTDAGVFGRSHELSARRHEQVMFCEDEKSGLRAIIAVHSTTLGPALGGTRMYPYASESAALEDVLRLSWGMTYKAAAAGLELGGGKAVIIGDPARGKSPELFAAYARFVESLGGRYITAGDVGTNTDDLDTIGRHTRYVTGRSTAAGGSGDSARLTALGVFNAMRAGAESVWGAPTLAGRTVGVEGVGKVGRQLVELLLADGAEVCVTDVNDAALQGISRDLPAVRLLSTVATAPVDVYAPCALGGTLTLDSAEHIEAKLVCGAANNQLANPVVEQALTERGITWVPDFVANAGGLVQVAGELHDAAPDQVEDAVRGIFGRCRDIIAESKAEGIGTGAAANRFAERRLDAIPRAL
;
A
#
# COMPACT_ATOMS: atom_id res chain seq x y z
N MET A 1 0.86 -20.81 20.44
CA MET A 1 -0.30 -21.68 20.16
C MET A 1 -0.93 -21.14 18.90
N HIS A 2 -0.73 -21.78 17.75
CA HIS A 2 -1.54 -21.46 16.57
C HIS A 2 -2.95 -21.97 16.89
N THR A 3 -3.87 -21.05 17.11
CA THR A 3 -5.28 -21.39 17.24
C THR A 3 -5.74 -21.96 15.89
N ASP A 4 -6.38 -23.12 15.92
CA ASP A 4 -7.19 -23.70 14.82
C ASP A 4 -8.42 -22.83 14.51
N ALA A 5 -8.31 -21.51 14.67
CA ALA A 5 -9.38 -20.57 14.45
C ALA A 5 -9.72 -20.58 12.97
N GLY A 6 -10.97 -20.90 12.64
CA GLY A 6 -11.54 -20.66 11.32
C GLY A 6 -11.71 -19.16 11.04
N VAL A 7 -12.30 -18.83 9.90
CA VAL A 7 -12.51 -17.44 9.41
C VAL A 7 -13.02 -16.49 10.51
N PHE A 8 -14.05 -16.90 11.27
CA PHE A 8 -14.68 -16.04 12.27
C PHE A 8 -13.80 -15.71 13.47
N GLY A 9 -12.91 -16.63 13.87
CA GLY A 9 -11.97 -16.42 14.97
C GLY A 9 -10.85 -15.48 14.55
N ARG A 10 -10.19 -15.76 13.41
CA ARG A 10 -9.12 -14.91 12.88
C ARG A 10 -9.59 -13.50 12.57
N SER A 11 -10.77 -13.37 11.98
CA SER A 11 -11.35 -12.05 11.70
C SER A 11 -11.54 -11.23 12.98
N HIS A 12 -11.85 -11.85 14.11
CA HIS A 12 -12.05 -11.16 15.38
C HIS A 12 -10.72 -10.72 16.02
N GLU A 13 -9.66 -11.49 15.82
CA GLU A 13 -8.32 -11.14 16.29
C GLU A 13 -7.72 -9.95 15.52
N LEU A 14 -8.09 -9.78 14.26
CA LEU A 14 -7.56 -8.72 13.38
C LEU A 14 -8.22 -7.35 13.60
N SER A 15 -9.53 -7.30 13.82
CA SER A 15 -10.27 -6.03 13.91
C SER A 15 -11.58 -6.19 14.68
N ALA A 16 -12.04 -5.08 15.27
CA ALA A 16 -13.40 -4.98 15.79
C ALA A 16 -14.47 -5.13 14.67
N ARG A 17 -14.11 -4.84 13.41
CA ARG A 17 -14.95 -5.10 12.24
C ARG A 17 -14.71 -6.52 11.72
N ARG A 18 -15.80 -7.24 11.49
CA ARG A 18 -15.74 -8.61 10.94
C ARG A 18 -15.75 -8.55 9.43
N HIS A 19 -15.09 -9.51 8.79
CA HIS A 19 -15.19 -9.70 7.35
C HIS A 19 -16.64 -10.02 6.95
N GLU A 20 -17.10 -9.40 5.86
CA GLU A 20 -18.43 -9.64 5.30
C GLU A 20 -18.49 -10.99 4.57
N GLN A 21 -17.44 -11.36 3.85
CA GLN A 21 -17.43 -12.56 3.01
C GLN A 21 -16.01 -13.11 2.81
N VAL A 22 -15.88 -14.43 2.80
CA VAL A 22 -14.68 -15.14 2.34
C VAL A 22 -15.12 -16.24 1.40
N MET A 23 -14.54 -16.28 0.20
CA MET A 23 -14.87 -17.23 -0.86
C MET A 23 -13.64 -18.05 -1.25
N PHE A 24 -13.72 -19.35 -1.04
CA PHE A 24 -12.73 -20.32 -1.51
C PHE A 24 -13.10 -20.73 -2.93
N CYS A 25 -12.14 -20.62 -3.84
CA CYS A 25 -12.33 -20.82 -5.27
C CYS A 25 -11.41 -21.94 -5.75
N GLU A 26 -11.97 -22.93 -6.43
CA GLU A 26 -11.22 -24.05 -6.98
C GLU A 26 -11.70 -24.36 -8.40
N ASP A 27 -10.77 -24.62 -9.31
CA ASP A 27 -11.05 -25.12 -10.66
C ASP A 27 -10.02 -26.21 -10.99
N GLU A 28 -10.46 -27.46 -10.97
CA GLU A 28 -9.61 -28.65 -11.15
C GLU A 28 -8.85 -28.62 -12.48
N LYS A 29 -9.49 -28.15 -13.56
CA LYS A 29 -8.92 -28.18 -14.91
C LYS A 29 -7.76 -27.21 -15.08
N SER A 30 -7.89 -25.99 -14.55
CA SER A 30 -6.83 -24.99 -14.58
C SER A 30 -5.83 -25.10 -13.43
N GLY A 31 -6.17 -25.88 -12.39
CA GLY A 31 -5.39 -25.97 -11.16
C GLY A 31 -5.55 -24.74 -10.24
N LEU A 32 -6.57 -23.91 -10.46
CA LEU A 32 -6.80 -22.72 -9.63
C LEU A 32 -7.11 -23.13 -8.20
N ARG A 33 -6.39 -22.52 -7.25
CA ARG A 33 -6.75 -22.47 -5.83
C ARG A 33 -6.63 -21.03 -5.37
N ALA A 34 -7.75 -20.40 -5.01
CA ALA A 34 -7.77 -19.01 -4.59
C ALA A 34 -8.69 -18.76 -3.41
N ILE A 35 -8.42 -17.70 -2.66
CA ILE A 35 -9.28 -17.20 -1.59
C ILE A 35 -9.52 -15.71 -1.87
N ILE A 36 -10.79 -15.31 -1.92
CA ILE A 36 -11.20 -13.90 -2.01
C ILE A 36 -11.83 -13.51 -0.68
N ALA A 37 -11.30 -12.49 -0.02
CA ALA A 37 -11.86 -11.93 1.21
C ALA A 37 -12.37 -10.51 0.97
N VAL A 38 -13.61 -10.26 1.37
CA VAL A 38 -14.24 -8.94 1.43
C VAL A 38 -14.35 -8.58 2.90
N HIS A 39 -13.54 -7.62 3.34
CA HIS A 39 -13.58 -7.17 4.72
C HIS A 39 -14.76 -6.22 4.95
N SER A 40 -14.92 -5.21 4.10
CA SER A 40 -16.02 -4.26 4.22
C SER A 40 -16.40 -3.70 2.86
N THR A 41 -17.70 -3.48 2.65
CA THR A 41 -18.28 -2.75 1.51
C THR A 41 -19.04 -1.49 1.97
N THR A 42 -18.79 -1.02 3.20
CA THR A 42 -19.53 0.10 3.81
C THR A 42 -19.46 1.40 2.99
N LEU A 43 -18.30 1.72 2.41
CA LEU A 43 -18.12 2.92 1.58
C LEU A 43 -18.40 2.68 0.09
N GLY A 44 -18.58 1.44 -0.33
CA GLY A 44 -18.66 1.05 -1.74
C GLY A 44 -18.09 -0.34 -2.01
N PRO A 45 -17.94 -0.72 -3.29
CA PRO A 45 -17.31 -1.99 -3.68
C PRO A 45 -15.96 -2.23 -3.01
N ALA A 46 -15.68 -3.47 -2.63
CA ALA A 46 -14.39 -3.81 -2.06
C ALA A 46 -13.33 -3.90 -3.17
N LEU A 47 -12.34 -3.01 -3.16
CA LEU A 47 -11.23 -3.04 -4.11
C LEU A 47 -9.99 -3.60 -3.42
N GLY A 48 -9.32 -4.55 -4.08
CA GLY A 48 -7.94 -4.89 -3.71
C GLY A 48 -7.29 -5.87 -4.65
N GLY A 49 -5.96 -5.82 -4.71
CA GLY A 49 -5.19 -6.63 -5.66
C GLY A 49 -5.23 -8.14 -5.40
N THR A 50 -4.92 -8.90 -6.44
CA THR A 50 -4.71 -10.35 -6.39
C THR A 50 -3.25 -10.68 -6.22
N ARG A 51 -2.90 -11.30 -5.10
CA ARG A 51 -1.57 -11.82 -4.87
C ARG A 51 -1.49 -13.26 -5.36
N MET A 52 -0.44 -13.62 -6.11
CA MET A 52 -0.13 -15.01 -6.40
C MET A 52 1.15 -15.41 -5.67
N TYR A 53 1.06 -16.34 -4.73
CA TYR A 53 2.17 -16.68 -3.86
C TYR A 53 2.17 -18.16 -3.46
N PRO A 54 3.35 -18.82 -3.37
CA PRO A 54 3.45 -20.23 -2.98
C PRO A 54 3.36 -20.37 -1.45
N TYR A 55 2.14 -20.22 -0.89
CA TYR A 55 1.91 -20.38 0.55
C TYR A 55 2.21 -21.80 1.02
N ALA A 56 2.82 -21.92 2.20
CA ALA A 56 3.13 -23.21 2.83
C ALA A 56 1.88 -24.02 3.22
N SER A 57 0.74 -23.36 3.41
CA SER A 57 -0.55 -23.99 3.70
C SER A 57 -1.72 -23.08 3.32
N GLU A 58 -2.91 -23.66 3.16
CA GLU A 58 -4.16 -22.91 2.99
C GLU A 58 -4.45 -22.00 4.20
N SER A 59 -4.09 -22.45 5.41
CA SER A 59 -4.19 -21.64 6.62
C SER A 59 -3.35 -20.35 6.51
N ALA A 60 -2.11 -20.44 6.00
CA ALA A 60 -1.27 -19.26 5.81
C ALA A 60 -1.85 -18.31 4.74
N ALA A 61 -2.41 -18.85 3.66
CA ALA A 61 -3.09 -18.06 2.65
C ALA A 61 -4.33 -17.34 3.20
N LEU A 62 -5.14 -18.04 4.02
CA LEU A 62 -6.31 -17.47 4.67
C LEU A 62 -5.93 -16.34 5.65
N GLU A 63 -4.89 -16.53 6.46
CA GLU A 63 -4.42 -15.49 7.36
C GLU A 63 -3.98 -14.23 6.61
N ASP A 64 -3.21 -14.40 5.52
CA ASP A 64 -2.72 -13.26 4.73
C ASP A 64 -3.87 -12.53 4.02
N VAL A 65 -4.82 -13.23 3.39
CA VAL A 65 -5.92 -12.58 2.66
C VAL A 65 -6.86 -11.81 3.60
N LEU A 66 -7.12 -12.32 4.80
CA LEU A 66 -7.92 -11.62 5.82
C LEU A 66 -7.20 -10.34 6.27
N ARG A 67 -5.93 -10.45 6.64
CA ARG A 67 -5.13 -9.31 7.08
C ARG A 67 -5.03 -8.23 6.00
N LEU A 68 -4.82 -8.62 4.74
CA LEU A 68 -4.68 -7.69 3.62
C LEU A 68 -6.00 -7.02 3.24
N SER A 69 -7.13 -7.74 3.25
CA SER A 69 -8.44 -7.15 2.93
C SER A 69 -8.91 -6.16 4.00
N TRP A 70 -8.64 -6.45 5.28
CA TRP A 70 -8.78 -5.48 6.37
C TRP A 70 -7.94 -4.22 6.11
N GLY A 71 -6.65 -4.38 5.81
CA GLY A 71 -5.76 -3.26 5.48
C GLY A 71 -6.25 -2.43 4.30
N MET A 72 -6.84 -3.06 3.27
CA MET A 72 -7.43 -2.35 2.14
C MET A 72 -8.64 -1.49 2.53
N THR A 73 -9.42 -1.91 3.53
CA THR A 73 -10.57 -1.13 4.01
C THR A 73 -10.09 0.16 4.65
N TYR A 74 -9.09 0.06 5.53
CA TYR A 74 -8.52 1.22 6.22
C TYR A 74 -7.75 2.12 5.24
N LYS A 75 -7.04 1.55 4.26
CA LYS A 75 -6.39 2.29 3.18
C LYS A 75 -7.39 3.07 2.33
N ALA A 76 -8.47 2.44 1.86
CA ALA A 76 -9.49 3.11 1.05
C ALA A 76 -10.19 4.23 1.84
N ALA A 77 -10.59 3.95 3.08
CA ALA A 77 -11.23 4.93 3.95
C ALA A 77 -10.30 6.10 4.27
N ALA A 78 -9.05 5.83 4.67
CA ALA A 78 -8.08 6.89 4.96
C ALA A 78 -7.74 7.71 3.71
N ALA A 79 -7.70 7.10 2.51
CA ALA A 79 -7.48 7.79 1.25
C ALA A 79 -8.67 8.69 0.82
N GLY A 80 -9.82 8.59 1.50
CA GLY A 80 -11.02 9.35 1.17
C GLY A 80 -11.76 8.82 -0.06
N LEU A 81 -11.65 7.52 -0.33
CA LEU A 81 -12.28 6.87 -1.48
C LEU A 81 -13.66 6.31 -1.10
N GLU A 82 -14.55 6.22 -2.09
CA GLU A 82 -15.86 5.54 -1.98
C GLU A 82 -15.69 4.05 -2.30
N LEU A 83 -14.77 3.40 -1.59
CA LEU A 83 -14.39 2.01 -1.79
C LEU A 83 -14.28 1.30 -0.44
N GLY A 84 -14.74 0.06 -0.43
CA GLY A 84 -14.47 -0.91 0.63
C GLY A 84 -13.09 -1.53 0.49
N GLY A 85 -12.81 -2.53 1.32
CA GLY A 85 -11.57 -3.29 1.27
C GLY A 85 -11.78 -4.77 0.99
N GLY A 86 -11.12 -5.24 -0.07
CA GLY A 86 -11.08 -6.65 -0.43
C GLY A 86 -9.66 -7.10 -0.71
N LYS A 87 -9.47 -8.41 -0.86
CA LYS A 87 -8.23 -8.99 -1.33
C LYS A 87 -8.47 -10.36 -1.92
N ALA A 88 -7.65 -10.73 -2.90
CA ALA A 88 -7.56 -12.11 -3.35
C ALA A 88 -6.13 -12.64 -3.20
N VAL A 89 -6.02 -13.92 -2.89
CA VAL A 89 -4.79 -14.70 -2.99
C VAL A 89 -5.02 -15.89 -3.90
N ILE A 90 -4.08 -16.17 -4.80
CA ILE A 90 -3.97 -17.38 -5.60
C ILE A 90 -2.78 -18.16 -5.03
N ILE A 91 -3.01 -19.39 -4.61
CA ILE A 91 -1.97 -20.26 -4.05
C ILE A 91 -1.22 -20.91 -5.19
N GLY A 92 0.01 -20.44 -5.46
CA GLY A 92 0.84 -20.96 -6.55
C GLY A 92 2.11 -20.16 -6.77
N ASP A 93 3.09 -20.77 -7.44
CA ASP A 93 4.34 -20.11 -7.83
C ASP A 93 4.10 -19.20 -9.05
N PRO A 94 4.21 -17.86 -8.93
CA PRO A 94 3.97 -16.95 -10.05
C PRO A 94 4.96 -17.11 -11.21
N ALA A 95 6.12 -17.76 -11.00
CA ALA A 95 7.11 -18.00 -12.05
C ALA A 95 6.76 -19.20 -12.94
N ARG A 96 5.87 -20.11 -12.48
CA ARG A 96 5.60 -21.39 -13.15
C ARG A 96 4.13 -21.76 -13.27
N GLY A 97 3.29 -21.24 -12.38
CA GLY A 97 1.89 -21.65 -12.22
C GLY A 97 0.89 -20.78 -12.96
N LYS A 98 1.32 -19.83 -13.79
CA LYS A 98 0.40 -18.94 -14.52
C LYS A 98 -0.03 -19.55 -15.84
N SER A 99 -1.33 -19.46 -16.13
CA SER A 99 -1.88 -19.78 -17.44
C SER A 99 -3.12 -18.91 -17.73
N PRO A 100 -3.45 -18.66 -19.02
CA PRO A 100 -4.69 -17.98 -19.38
C PRO A 100 -5.93 -18.67 -18.83
N GLU A 101 -5.95 -20.01 -18.78
CA GLU A 101 -7.07 -20.80 -18.28
C GLU A 101 -7.28 -20.60 -16.77
N LEU A 102 -6.19 -20.50 -16.00
CA LEU A 102 -6.24 -20.21 -14.56
C LEU A 102 -6.80 -18.82 -14.29
N PHE A 103 -6.36 -17.81 -15.02
CA PHE A 103 -6.89 -16.45 -14.87
C PHE A 103 -8.32 -16.32 -15.38
N ALA A 104 -8.70 -17.04 -16.43
CA ALA A 104 -10.08 -17.12 -16.88
C ALA A 104 -10.99 -17.78 -15.81
N ALA A 105 -10.51 -18.83 -15.14
CA ALA A 105 -11.23 -19.44 -14.02
C ALA A 105 -11.38 -18.48 -12.84
N TYR A 106 -10.30 -17.81 -12.44
CA TYR A 106 -10.33 -16.80 -11.39
C TYR A 106 -11.30 -15.65 -11.72
N ALA A 107 -11.29 -15.16 -12.96
CA ALA A 107 -12.16 -14.09 -13.42
C ALA A 107 -13.66 -14.46 -13.32
N ARG A 108 -14.04 -15.72 -13.56
CA ARG A 108 -15.44 -16.18 -13.37
C ARG A 108 -15.89 -16.08 -11.91
N PHE A 109 -14.99 -16.35 -10.96
CA PHE A 109 -15.26 -16.19 -9.53
C PHE A 109 -15.31 -14.72 -9.11
N VAL A 110 -14.52 -13.84 -9.72
CA VAL A 110 -14.64 -12.39 -9.52
C VAL A 110 -15.99 -11.89 -10.08
N GLU A 111 -16.36 -12.32 -11.29
CA GLU A 111 -17.63 -11.97 -11.93
C GLU A 111 -18.85 -12.41 -11.10
N SER A 112 -18.79 -13.59 -10.48
CA SER A 112 -19.88 -14.11 -9.65
C SER A 112 -20.14 -13.29 -8.37
N LEU A 113 -19.19 -12.44 -7.96
CA LEU A 113 -19.38 -11.49 -6.86
C LEU A 113 -20.16 -10.25 -7.30
N GLY A 114 -20.52 -10.11 -8.58
CA GLY A 114 -21.45 -9.09 -9.07
C GLY A 114 -21.01 -7.66 -8.78
N GLY A 115 -19.71 -7.38 -8.79
CA GLY A 115 -19.15 -6.07 -8.47
C GLY A 115 -19.01 -5.76 -6.99
N ARG A 116 -19.33 -6.69 -6.08
CA ARG A 116 -19.01 -6.54 -4.65
C ARG A 116 -17.50 -6.51 -4.39
N TYR A 117 -16.73 -7.19 -5.23
CA TYR A 117 -15.27 -7.19 -5.21
C TYR A 117 -14.73 -6.81 -6.59
N ILE A 118 -13.73 -5.92 -6.60
CA ILE A 118 -13.01 -5.46 -7.79
C ILE A 118 -11.53 -5.79 -7.58
N THR A 119 -10.96 -6.51 -8.54
CA THR A 119 -9.58 -6.97 -8.46
C THR A 119 -8.59 -6.00 -9.12
N ALA A 120 -7.32 -6.13 -8.77
CA ALA A 120 -6.21 -5.36 -9.30
C ALA A 120 -4.90 -6.18 -9.20
N GLY A 121 -3.76 -5.60 -9.60
CA GLY A 121 -2.45 -6.24 -9.45
C GLY A 121 -1.93 -6.23 -8.01
N ASP A 122 -1.18 -7.25 -7.62
CA ASP A 122 -0.35 -7.32 -6.40
C ASP A 122 0.89 -8.19 -6.69
N VAL A 123 1.67 -8.51 -5.65
CA VAL A 123 2.79 -9.43 -5.70
C VAL A 123 2.39 -10.72 -6.41
N GLY A 124 3.16 -11.07 -7.45
CA GLY A 124 2.94 -12.27 -8.25
C GLY A 124 1.94 -12.11 -9.38
N THR A 125 1.22 -10.99 -9.50
CA THR A 125 0.40 -10.66 -10.68
C THR A 125 0.88 -9.37 -11.34
N ASN A 126 0.68 -9.24 -12.65
CA ASN A 126 1.10 -8.08 -13.42
C ASN A 126 -0.01 -7.60 -14.36
N THR A 127 0.26 -6.53 -15.10
CA THR A 127 -0.71 -5.92 -16.02
C THR A 127 -1.21 -6.89 -17.10
N ASP A 128 -0.37 -7.79 -17.62
CA ASP A 128 -0.79 -8.78 -18.63
C ASP A 128 -1.76 -9.83 -18.05
N ASP A 129 -1.55 -10.20 -16.79
CA ASP A 129 -2.48 -11.08 -16.05
C ASP A 129 -3.85 -10.38 -15.88
N LEU A 130 -3.85 -9.08 -15.57
CA LEU A 130 -5.06 -8.27 -15.43
C LEU A 130 -5.79 -8.09 -16.75
N ASP A 131 -5.05 -7.94 -17.86
CA ASP A 131 -5.62 -7.90 -19.21
C ASP A 131 -6.31 -9.23 -19.54
N THR A 132 -5.71 -10.35 -19.12
CA THR A 132 -6.31 -11.69 -19.28
C THR A 132 -7.58 -11.84 -18.45
N ILE A 133 -7.54 -11.43 -17.17
CA ILE A 133 -8.72 -11.41 -16.29
C ILE A 133 -9.83 -10.54 -16.89
N GLY A 134 -9.48 -9.37 -17.41
CA GLY A 134 -10.40 -8.39 -17.99
C GLY A 134 -11.10 -8.81 -19.27
N ARG A 135 -10.71 -9.94 -19.87
CA ARG A 135 -11.47 -10.56 -20.98
C ARG A 135 -12.72 -11.29 -20.50
N HIS A 136 -12.80 -11.60 -19.20
CA HIS A 136 -13.83 -12.46 -18.62
C HIS A 136 -14.64 -11.79 -17.51
N THR A 137 -14.18 -10.66 -16.97
CA THR A 137 -14.93 -9.84 -16.01
C THR A 137 -14.65 -8.35 -16.22
N ARG A 138 -15.63 -7.51 -15.92
CA ARG A 138 -15.46 -6.04 -15.87
C ARG A 138 -14.95 -5.54 -14.52
N TYR A 139 -14.90 -6.39 -13.49
CA TYR A 139 -14.53 -6.00 -12.12
C TYR A 139 -13.01 -6.15 -11.89
N VAL A 140 -12.23 -5.53 -12.77
CA VAL A 140 -10.76 -5.51 -12.70
C VAL A 140 -10.24 -4.12 -13.08
N THR A 141 -9.20 -3.66 -12.39
CA THR A 141 -8.54 -2.37 -12.61
C THR A 141 -7.03 -2.53 -12.73
N GLY A 142 -6.33 -1.51 -13.22
CA GLY A 142 -4.87 -1.54 -13.41
C GLY A 142 -4.43 -2.35 -14.62
N ARG A 143 -5.37 -2.59 -15.56
CA ARG A 143 -5.09 -3.17 -16.88
C ARG A 143 -4.17 -2.26 -17.70
N SER A 144 -3.61 -2.79 -18.77
CA SER A 144 -2.73 -2.01 -19.64
C SER A 144 -3.52 -0.86 -20.28
N THR A 145 -2.82 0.23 -20.61
CA THR A 145 -3.43 1.35 -21.33
C THR A 145 -3.99 0.90 -22.69
N ALA A 146 -3.34 -0.08 -23.34
CA ALA A 146 -3.83 -0.70 -24.57
C ALA A 146 -5.15 -1.49 -24.36
N ALA A 147 -5.36 -2.06 -23.18
CA ALA A 147 -6.60 -2.72 -22.78
C ALA A 147 -7.62 -1.77 -22.09
N GLY A 148 -7.36 -0.45 -22.11
CA GLY A 148 -8.23 0.58 -21.54
C GLY A 148 -8.14 0.74 -20.03
N GLY A 149 -7.08 0.25 -19.38
CA GLY A 149 -6.82 0.48 -17.96
C GLY A 149 -5.84 1.63 -17.70
N SER A 150 -5.61 1.92 -16.41
CA SER A 150 -4.73 3.00 -15.96
C SER A 150 -3.23 2.66 -15.97
N GLY A 151 -2.86 1.39 -16.19
CA GLY A 151 -1.47 0.94 -16.26
C GLY A 151 -0.71 0.99 -14.93
N ASP A 152 0.60 1.19 -15.02
CA ASP A 152 1.51 1.20 -13.86
C ASP A 152 1.21 2.39 -12.91
N SER A 153 1.15 2.11 -11.62
CA SER A 153 0.74 3.09 -10.60
C SER A 153 1.91 3.71 -9.82
N ALA A 154 3.15 3.44 -10.22
CA ALA A 154 4.32 3.87 -9.47
C ALA A 154 4.45 5.40 -9.39
N ARG A 155 4.05 6.11 -10.45
CA ARG A 155 4.06 7.58 -10.50
C ARG A 155 3.17 8.20 -9.45
N LEU A 156 1.91 7.80 -9.43
CA LEU A 156 0.95 8.34 -8.49
C LEU A 156 1.21 7.85 -7.06
N THR A 157 1.78 6.66 -6.89
CA THR A 157 2.28 6.21 -5.58
C THR A 157 3.42 7.10 -5.07
N ALA A 158 4.42 7.39 -5.91
CA ALA A 158 5.54 8.28 -5.54
C ALA A 158 5.06 9.70 -5.21
N LEU A 159 4.11 10.24 -6.00
CA LEU A 159 3.50 11.54 -5.73
C LEU A 159 2.74 11.55 -4.39
N GLY A 160 2.03 10.47 -4.07
CA GLY A 160 1.36 10.32 -2.77
C GLY A 160 2.34 10.33 -1.61
N VAL A 161 3.41 9.52 -1.71
CA VAL A 161 4.46 9.46 -0.68
C VAL A 161 5.16 10.80 -0.52
N PHE A 162 5.47 11.49 -1.61
CA PHE A 162 6.05 12.83 -1.58
C PHE A 162 5.15 13.83 -0.84
N ASN A 163 3.85 13.85 -1.12
CA ASN A 163 2.90 14.71 -0.42
C ASN A 163 2.73 14.35 1.06
N ALA A 164 2.76 13.05 1.40
CA ALA A 164 2.79 12.59 2.78
C ALA A 164 4.07 13.05 3.52
N MET A 165 5.21 13.00 2.82
CA MET A 165 6.50 13.46 3.34
C MET A 165 6.50 14.97 3.60
N ARG A 166 5.86 15.76 2.72
CA ARG A 166 5.67 17.21 2.92
C ARG A 166 4.79 17.52 4.12
N ALA A 167 3.75 16.73 4.39
CA ALA A 167 2.94 16.89 5.61
C ALA A 167 3.74 16.56 6.87
N GLY A 168 4.56 15.50 6.82
CA GLY A 168 5.54 15.20 7.87
C GLY A 168 6.54 16.33 8.08
N ALA A 169 7.06 16.91 7.00
CA ALA A 169 8.00 18.02 7.05
C ALA A 169 7.38 19.28 7.67
N GLU A 170 6.12 19.59 7.37
CA GLU A 170 5.39 20.69 8.01
C GLU A 170 5.27 20.48 9.52
N SER A 171 4.99 19.25 9.94
CA SER A 171 4.87 18.89 11.35
C SER A 171 6.20 18.95 12.11
N VAL A 172 7.32 18.55 11.48
CA VAL A 172 8.64 18.45 12.12
C VAL A 172 9.42 19.76 12.05
N TRP A 173 9.33 20.48 10.93
CA TRP A 173 10.15 21.66 10.63
C TRP A 173 9.35 22.94 10.36
N GLY A 174 8.01 22.89 10.41
CA GLY A 174 7.14 24.08 10.27
C GLY A 174 6.90 24.54 8.83
N ALA A 175 7.37 23.79 7.82
CA ALA A 175 7.14 24.11 6.41
C ALA A 175 6.93 22.83 5.57
N PRO A 176 5.99 22.83 4.60
CA PRO A 176 5.69 21.67 3.77
C PRO A 176 6.67 21.53 2.59
N THR A 177 7.97 21.43 2.89
CA THR A 177 9.05 21.26 1.90
C THR A 177 10.22 20.51 2.50
N LEU A 178 10.94 19.81 1.64
CA LEU A 178 12.16 19.05 1.92
C LEU A 178 13.40 19.82 1.43
N ALA A 179 13.25 21.06 0.96
CA ALA A 179 14.35 21.91 0.52
C ALA A 179 15.43 22.02 1.61
N GLY A 180 16.68 21.70 1.25
CA GLY A 180 17.83 21.71 2.17
C GLY A 180 17.80 20.60 3.23
N ARG A 181 16.92 19.60 3.11
CA ARG A 181 16.91 18.39 3.93
C ARG A 181 17.62 17.25 3.22
N THR A 182 18.27 16.38 3.99
CA THR A 182 18.81 15.12 3.45
C THR A 182 17.77 14.01 3.55
N VAL A 183 17.42 13.39 2.43
CA VAL A 183 16.46 12.28 2.36
C VAL A 183 17.17 11.00 1.92
N GLY A 184 17.13 9.99 2.78
CA GLY A 184 17.66 8.65 2.52
C GLY A 184 16.57 7.72 2.00
N VAL A 185 16.64 7.34 0.72
CA VAL A 185 15.67 6.44 0.08
C VAL A 185 16.23 5.03 0.01
N GLU A 186 15.59 4.08 0.70
CA GLU A 186 15.93 2.65 0.64
C GLU A 186 15.06 1.98 -0.44
N GLY A 187 15.69 1.56 -1.53
CA GLY A 187 15.04 0.97 -2.69
C GLY A 187 14.74 2.01 -3.77
N VAL A 188 15.39 1.87 -4.92
CA VAL A 188 15.23 2.72 -6.12
C VAL A 188 14.56 1.98 -7.27
N GLY A 189 13.62 1.09 -6.92
CA GLY A 189 12.69 0.48 -7.86
C GLY A 189 11.73 1.50 -8.50
N LYS A 190 10.64 1.01 -9.11
CA LYS A 190 9.70 1.85 -9.88
C LYS A 190 9.18 3.08 -9.13
N VAL A 191 8.81 2.92 -7.85
CA VAL A 191 8.31 4.00 -7.00
C VAL A 191 9.46 4.84 -6.45
N GLY A 192 10.48 4.17 -5.89
CA GLY A 192 11.62 4.83 -5.25
C GLY A 192 12.35 5.80 -6.19
N ARG A 193 12.61 5.39 -7.43
CA ARG A 193 13.21 6.28 -8.44
C ARG A 193 12.37 7.55 -8.69
N GLN A 194 11.06 7.39 -8.84
CA GLN A 194 10.17 8.54 -9.09
C GLN A 194 10.05 9.44 -7.86
N LEU A 195 10.12 8.87 -6.66
CA LEU A 195 10.20 9.65 -5.43
C LEU A 195 11.50 10.47 -5.39
N VAL A 196 12.64 9.90 -5.77
CA VAL A 196 13.91 10.63 -5.85
C VAL A 196 13.81 11.84 -6.79
N GLU A 197 13.19 11.70 -7.96
CA GLU A 197 12.98 12.81 -8.89
C GLU A 197 12.15 13.95 -8.28
N LEU A 198 11.06 13.61 -7.58
CA LEU A 198 10.22 14.59 -6.87
C LEU A 198 10.99 15.30 -5.74
N LEU A 199 11.81 14.57 -4.99
CA LEU A 199 12.60 15.10 -3.88
C LEU A 199 13.68 16.07 -4.36
N LEU A 200 14.40 15.71 -5.44
CA LEU A 200 15.38 16.60 -6.05
C LEU A 200 14.72 17.86 -6.61
N ALA A 201 13.54 17.74 -7.22
CA ALA A 201 12.78 18.88 -7.72
C ALA A 201 12.30 19.83 -6.61
N ASP A 202 12.06 19.32 -5.39
CA ASP A 202 11.73 20.11 -4.20
C ASP A 202 12.97 20.73 -3.51
N GLY A 203 14.18 20.42 -3.99
CA GLY A 203 15.43 20.94 -3.47
C GLY A 203 16.02 20.14 -2.30
N ALA A 204 15.62 18.88 -2.12
CA ALA A 204 16.24 17.99 -1.14
C ALA A 204 17.60 17.46 -1.62
N GLU A 205 18.49 17.18 -0.67
CA GLU A 205 19.67 16.37 -0.93
C GLU A 205 19.29 14.89 -0.79
N VAL A 206 19.57 14.07 -1.81
CA VAL A 206 19.10 12.67 -1.81
C VAL A 206 20.27 11.71 -1.75
N CYS A 207 20.20 10.76 -0.81
CA CYS A 207 21.03 9.57 -0.81
C CYS A 207 20.19 8.31 -0.98
N VAL A 208 20.75 7.28 -1.61
CA VAL A 208 20.03 6.04 -1.92
C VAL A 208 20.85 4.81 -1.59
N THR A 209 20.15 3.73 -1.30
CA THR A 209 20.70 2.36 -1.28
C THR A 209 19.70 1.41 -1.93
N ASP A 210 20.20 0.32 -2.50
CA ASP A 210 19.42 -0.76 -3.09
C ASP A 210 20.29 -2.02 -3.14
N VAL A 211 19.68 -3.19 -3.09
CA VAL A 211 20.38 -4.47 -3.27
C VAL A 211 20.72 -4.74 -4.74
N ASN A 212 20.10 -4.00 -5.67
CA ASN A 212 20.30 -4.13 -7.10
C ASN A 212 21.31 -3.09 -7.63
N ASP A 213 22.55 -3.53 -7.86
CA ASP A 213 23.62 -2.68 -8.40
C ASP A 213 23.27 -2.03 -9.74
N ALA A 214 22.52 -2.71 -10.61
CA ALA A 214 22.12 -2.13 -11.90
C ALA A 214 21.12 -0.98 -11.71
N ALA A 215 20.26 -1.05 -10.70
CA ALA A 215 19.35 0.04 -10.36
C ALA A 215 20.13 1.24 -9.79
N LEU A 216 21.14 1.00 -8.95
CA LEU A 216 22.03 2.05 -8.42
C LEU A 216 22.85 2.73 -9.52
N GLN A 217 23.43 1.96 -10.44
CA GLN A 217 24.14 2.50 -11.60
C GLN A 217 23.22 3.31 -12.51
N GLY A 218 21.99 2.82 -12.71
CA GLY A 218 20.97 3.50 -13.48
C GLY A 218 20.62 4.87 -12.89
N ILE A 219 20.29 4.92 -11.60
CA ILE A 219 19.90 6.18 -10.96
C ILE A 219 21.08 7.15 -10.85
N SER A 220 22.30 6.67 -10.57
CA SER A 220 23.49 7.54 -10.50
C SER A 220 23.84 8.18 -11.85
N ARG A 221 23.65 7.46 -12.95
CA ARG A 221 23.84 8.00 -14.30
C ARG A 221 22.76 9.01 -14.66
N ASP A 222 21.51 8.70 -14.39
CA ASP A 222 20.36 9.48 -14.83
C ASP A 222 20.15 10.73 -13.92
N LEU A 223 20.52 10.64 -12.64
CA LEU A 223 20.37 11.66 -11.60
C LEU A 223 21.71 11.84 -10.83
N PRO A 224 22.71 12.53 -11.40
CA PRO A 224 24.06 12.61 -10.84
C PRO A 224 24.16 13.36 -9.50
N ALA A 225 23.09 14.06 -9.08
CA ALA A 225 23.02 14.70 -7.77
C ALA A 225 22.80 13.70 -6.60
N VAL A 226 22.43 12.45 -6.91
CA VAL A 226 22.16 11.41 -5.91
C VAL A 226 23.46 10.82 -5.36
N ARG A 227 23.55 10.71 -4.04
CA ARG A 227 24.66 10.01 -3.36
C ARG A 227 24.33 8.55 -3.11
N LEU A 228 25.21 7.64 -3.49
CA LEU A 228 25.06 6.22 -3.19
C LEU A 228 25.66 5.93 -1.80
N LEU A 229 24.89 5.27 -0.94
CA LEU A 229 25.34 4.81 0.38
C LEU A 229 25.17 3.29 0.49
N SER A 230 25.94 2.65 1.36
CA SER A 230 25.75 1.24 1.70
C SER A 230 24.42 0.99 2.41
N THR A 231 24.06 1.90 3.33
CA THR A 231 22.76 1.93 3.98
C THR A 231 22.34 3.39 4.19
N VAL A 232 21.03 3.63 4.10
CA VAL A 232 20.43 4.93 4.45
C VAL A 232 19.66 4.87 5.77
N ALA A 233 19.36 3.68 6.29
CA ALA A 233 18.56 3.50 7.50
C ALA A 233 19.24 4.04 8.76
N THR A 234 20.57 3.92 8.84
CA THR A 234 21.41 4.41 9.95
C THR A 234 22.33 5.54 9.51
N ALA A 235 22.08 6.13 8.34
CA ALA A 235 22.86 7.27 7.86
C ALA A 235 22.35 8.57 8.52
N PRO A 236 23.20 9.60 8.63
CA PRO A 236 22.80 10.92 9.15
C PRO A 236 21.94 11.65 8.11
N VAL A 237 20.65 11.30 8.06
CA VAL A 237 19.65 11.88 7.15
C VAL A 237 18.53 12.53 7.97
N ASP A 238 17.86 13.53 7.41
CA ASP A 238 16.70 14.18 8.06
C ASP A 238 15.44 13.32 7.93
N VAL A 239 15.29 12.66 6.76
CA VAL A 239 14.16 11.77 6.44
C VAL A 239 14.69 10.40 6.01
N TYR A 240 14.12 9.34 6.59
CA TYR A 240 14.30 7.97 6.12
C TYR A 240 13.05 7.50 5.35
N ALA A 241 13.25 7.05 4.12
CA ALA A 241 12.18 6.66 3.21
C ALA A 241 12.29 5.17 2.79
N PRO A 242 11.71 4.23 3.58
CA PRO A 242 11.69 2.81 3.23
C PRO A 242 10.77 2.56 2.02
N CYS A 243 11.36 2.19 0.89
CA CYS A 243 10.66 1.97 -0.39
C CYS A 243 10.92 0.58 -0.99
N ALA A 244 11.64 -0.30 -0.28
CA ALA A 244 12.00 -1.65 -0.74
C ALA A 244 11.07 -2.73 -0.18
N LEU A 245 11.20 -3.07 1.10
CA LEU A 245 10.52 -4.19 1.75
C LEU A 245 9.72 -3.74 2.97
N GLY A 246 8.70 -4.53 3.33
CA GLY A 246 7.99 -4.38 4.60
C GLY A 246 8.76 -5.01 5.76
N GLY A 247 8.36 -4.65 6.99
CA GLY A 247 8.90 -5.19 8.24
C GLY A 247 10.32 -4.73 8.55
N THR A 248 10.83 -3.70 7.86
CA THR A 248 12.20 -3.20 8.04
C THR A 248 12.34 -2.27 9.23
N LEU A 249 11.24 -1.64 9.69
CA LEU A 249 11.22 -0.90 10.95
C LEU A 249 10.99 -1.89 12.10
N THR A 250 12.08 -2.29 12.75
CA THR A 250 12.12 -3.11 13.97
C THR A 250 12.47 -2.25 15.18
N LEU A 251 12.37 -2.80 16.40
CA LEU A 251 12.86 -2.12 17.62
C LEU A 251 14.35 -1.78 17.50
N ASP A 252 15.15 -2.72 17.02
CA ASP A 252 16.58 -2.52 16.77
C ASP A 252 16.85 -1.38 15.77
N SER A 253 16.17 -1.39 14.62
CA SER A 253 16.33 -0.28 13.66
C SER A 253 15.86 1.05 14.25
N ALA A 254 14.79 1.03 15.05
CA ALA A 254 14.25 2.22 15.70
C ALA A 254 15.22 2.81 16.71
N GLU A 255 16.19 2.06 17.25
CA GLU A 255 17.26 2.60 18.10
C GLU A 255 18.35 3.33 17.28
N HIS A 256 18.60 2.88 16.05
CA HIS A 256 19.71 3.33 15.21
C HIS A 256 19.34 4.36 14.14
N ILE A 257 18.04 4.57 13.86
CA ILE A 257 17.59 5.61 12.93
C ILE A 257 17.96 6.99 13.48
N GLU A 258 18.65 7.81 12.69
CA GLU A 258 18.99 9.20 13.04
C GLU A 258 17.97 10.22 12.51
N ALA A 259 17.11 9.80 11.58
CA ALA A 259 16.09 10.64 10.96
C ALA A 259 15.05 11.16 11.96
N LYS A 260 14.52 12.36 11.69
CA LYS A 260 13.38 12.93 12.45
C LYS A 260 12.03 12.55 11.85
N LEU A 261 12.03 12.13 10.59
CA LEU A 261 10.84 11.73 9.84
C LEU A 261 11.08 10.38 9.16
N VAL A 262 10.13 9.46 9.29
CA VAL A 262 10.09 8.20 8.54
C VAL A 262 8.84 8.21 7.68
N CYS A 263 9.01 8.19 6.36
CA CYS A 263 7.89 8.19 5.41
C CYS A 263 8.34 7.57 4.10
N GLY A 264 7.77 6.44 3.71
CA GLY A 264 8.19 5.68 2.54
C GLY A 264 7.05 4.96 1.84
N ALA A 265 7.38 4.32 0.72
CA ALA A 265 6.42 3.62 -0.13
C ALA A 265 6.17 2.16 0.27
N ALA A 266 7.08 1.55 1.04
CA ALA A 266 6.97 0.14 1.42
C ALA A 266 5.66 -0.11 2.20
N ASN A 267 5.07 -1.29 2.01
CA ASN A 267 3.88 -1.71 2.75
C ASN A 267 4.27 -2.51 3.99
N ASN A 268 3.53 -2.35 5.08
CA ASN A 268 3.77 -2.96 6.39
C ASN A 268 5.16 -2.60 6.93
N GLN A 269 5.53 -1.32 6.95
CA GLN A 269 6.89 -0.87 7.30
C GLN A 269 7.29 -1.31 8.71
N LEU A 270 6.39 -1.15 9.68
CA LEU A 270 6.58 -1.60 11.05
C LEU A 270 6.54 -3.13 11.11
N ALA A 271 7.56 -3.74 11.71
CA ALA A 271 7.60 -5.17 12.00
C ALA A 271 6.50 -5.58 12.99
N ASN A 272 6.13 -4.69 13.91
CA ASN A 272 4.99 -4.82 14.81
C ASN A 272 4.56 -3.45 15.35
N PRO A 273 3.35 -3.31 15.93
CA PRO A 273 2.84 -2.03 16.40
C PRO A 273 3.68 -1.34 17.49
N VAL A 274 4.46 -2.09 18.30
CA VAL A 274 5.28 -1.52 19.38
C VAL A 274 6.43 -0.68 18.84
N VAL A 275 6.86 -0.92 17.60
CA VAL A 275 7.94 -0.12 16.96
C VAL A 275 7.53 1.34 16.80
N GLU A 276 6.24 1.63 16.57
CA GLU A 276 5.76 3.01 16.51
C GLU A 276 6.01 3.77 17.81
N GLN A 277 5.79 3.11 18.96
CA GLN A 277 6.04 3.71 20.26
C GLN A 277 7.53 4.03 20.43
N ALA A 278 8.41 3.10 20.07
CA ALA A 278 9.86 3.32 20.14
C ALA A 278 10.33 4.50 19.26
N LEU A 279 9.77 4.65 18.05
CA LEU A 279 10.04 5.80 17.19
C LEU A 279 9.55 7.11 17.84
N THR A 280 8.33 7.09 18.39
CA THR A 280 7.72 8.26 19.04
C THR A 280 8.49 8.73 20.27
N GLU A 281 8.94 7.79 21.13
CA GLU A 281 9.74 8.08 22.32
C GLU A 281 11.10 8.72 21.98
N ARG A 282 11.64 8.45 20.79
CA ARG A 282 12.85 9.09 20.25
C ARG A 282 12.57 10.40 19.51
N GLY A 283 11.31 10.86 19.48
CA GLY A 283 10.91 12.08 18.78
C GLY A 283 10.90 11.94 17.25
N ILE A 284 10.81 10.71 16.74
CA ILE A 284 10.75 10.42 15.30
C ILE A 284 9.29 10.37 14.89
N THR A 285 8.90 11.23 13.95
CA THR A 285 7.57 11.18 13.34
C THR A 285 7.55 10.10 12.28
N TRP A 286 6.76 9.05 12.46
CA TRP A 286 6.45 8.10 11.40
C TRP A 286 5.15 8.51 10.69
N VAL A 287 5.12 8.45 9.36
CA VAL A 287 3.89 8.67 8.60
C VAL A 287 3.33 7.30 8.21
N PRO A 288 2.10 6.94 8.62
CA PRO A 288 1.53 5.63 8.35
C PRO A 288 1.56 5.27 6.87
N ASP A 289 2.20 4.14 6.59
CA ASP A 289 2.51 3.67 5.24
C ASP A 289 1.28 3.53 4.35
N PHE A 290 0.19 2.97 4.89
CA PHE A 290 -1.05 2.75 4.15
C PHE A 290 -1.75 4.05 3.75
N VAL A 291 -1.44 5.17 4.40
CA VAL A 291 -1.92 6.50 3.99
C VAL A 291 -0.94 7.11 3.00
N ALA A 292 0.36 7.05 3.30
CA ALA A 292 1.41 7.65 2.47
C ALA A 292 1.45 7.06 1.06
N ASN A 293 1.36 5.73 0.94
CA ASN A 293 1.45 5.03 -0.34
C ASN A 293 0.09 4.79 -1.03
N ALA A 294 -0.97 5.49 -0.61
CA ALA A 294 -2.32 5.31 -1.15
C ALA A 294 -2.49 5.80 -2.60
N GLY A 295 -1.52 6.51 -3.16
CA GLY A 295 -1.62 7.10 -4.50
C GLY A 295 -1.91 6.09 -5.61
N GLY A 296 -1.37 4.87 -5.51
CA GLY A 296 -1.69 3.81 -6.46
C GLY A 296 -3.13 3.29 -6.36
N LEU A 297 -3.72 3.30 -5.16
CA LEU A 297 -5.14 2.97 -4.97
C LEU A 297 -6.04 4.08 -5.54
N VAL A 298 -5.67 5.34 -5.34
CA VAL A 298 -6.39 6.50 -5.91
C VAL A 298 -6.40 6.41 -7.45
N GLN A 299 -5.29 6.01 -8.07
CA GLN A 299 -5.22 5.81 -9.52
C GLN A 299 -6.24 4.81 -10.03
N VAL A 300 -6.26 3.60 -9.46
CA VAL A 300 -7.18 2.54 -9.90
C VAL A 300 -8.63 2.82 -9.51
N ALA A 301 -8.86 3.62 -8.46
CA ALA A 301 -10.20 4.15 -8.16
C ALA A 301 -10.67 5.15 -9.22
N GLY A 302 -9.76 6.01 -9.72
CA GLY A 302 -10.05 6.91 -10.84
C GLY A 302 -10.47 6.18 -12.13
N GLU A 303 -9.86 5.03 -12.40
CA GLU A 303 -10.22 4.15 -13.53
C GLU A 303 -11.69 3.67 -13.44
N LEU A 304 -12.21 3.40 -12.25
CA LEU A 304 -13.60 2.95 -12.07
C LEU A 304 -14.65 4.02 -12.36
N HIS A 305 -14.24 5.29 -12.35
CA HIS A 305 -15.11 6.44 -12.53
C HIS A 305 -14.82 7.21 -13.82
N ASP A 306 -13.99 6.65 -14.71
CA ASP A 306 -13.51 7.32 -15.92
C ASP A 306 -12.99 8.74 -15.64
N ALA A 307 -12.33 8.92 -14.48
CA ALA A 307 -11.86 10.22 -14.02
C ALA A 307 -10.74 10.75 -14.91
N ALA A 308 -10.73 12.07 -15.12
CA ALA A 308 -9.68 12.70 -15.92
C ALA A 308 -8.32 12.65 -15.18
N PRO A 309 -7.19 12.52 -15.90
CA PRO A 309 -5.87 12.35 -15.27
C PRO A 309 -5.48 13.44 -14.25
N ASP A 310 -5.89 14.68 -14.51
CA ASP A 310 -5.70 15.83 -13.62
C ASP A 310 -6.50 15.68 -12.32
N GLN A 311 -7.75 15.22 -12.39
CA GLN A 311 -8.58 14.94 -11.22
C GLN A 311 -7.99 13.83 -10.34
N VAL A 312 -7.45 12.78 -10.96
CA VAL A 312 -6.77 11.70 -10.24
C VAL A 312 -5.50 12.24 -9.57
N GLU A 313 -4.72 13.05 -10.26
CA GLU A 313 -3.51 13.67 -9.69
C GLU A 313 -3.84 14.60 -8.51
N ASP A 314 -4.87 15.42 -8.61
CA ASP A 314 -5.36 16.28 -7.53
C ASP A 314 -5.84 15.46 -6.33
N ALA A 315 -6.56 14.36 -6.57
CA ALA A 315 -6.98 13.44 -5.52
C ALA A 315 -5.77 12.82 -4.78
N VAL A 316 -4.70 12.49 -5.50
CA VAL A 316 -3.42 12.02 -4.93
C VAL A 316 -2.75 13.12 -4.11
N ARG A 317 -2.72 14.37 -4.60
CA ARG A 317 -2.18 15.51 -3.85
C ARG A 317 -2.93 15.75 -2.53
N GLY A 318 -4.21 15.40 -2.47
CA GLY A 318 -5.02 15.39 -1.25
C GLY A 318 -4.45 14.52 -0.11
N ILE A 319 -3.51 13.60 -0.39
CA ILE A 319 -2.81 12.81 0.66
C ILE A 319 -2.09 13.74 1.64
N PHE A 320 -1.58 14.89 1.17
CA PHE A 320 -0.97 15.90 2.04
C PHE A 320 -1.90 16.30 3.20
N GLY A 321 -3.13 16.73 2.88
CA GLY A 321 -4.09 17.19 3.88
C GLY A 321 -4.46 16.09 4.88
N ARG A 322 -4.68 14.87 4.37
CA ARG A 322 -5.00 13.70 5.20
C ARG A 322 -3.88 13.36 6.19
N CYS A 323 -2.64 13.28 5.70
CA CYS A 323 -1.48 13.04 6.56
C CYS A 323 -1.31 14.17 7.59
N ARG A 324 -1.49 15.43 7.18
CA ARG A 324 -1.40 16.58 8.09
C ARG A 324 -2.42 16.47 9.23
N ASP A 325 -3.67 16.15 8.91
CA ASP A 325 -4.75 16.06 9.90
C ASP A 325 -4.52 14.86 10.86
N ILE A 326 -4.06 13.72 10.34
CA ILE A 326 -3.68 12.54 11.14
C ILE A 326 -2.53 12.85 12.11
N ILE A 327 -1.48 13.51 11.62
CA ILE A 327 -0.32 13.88 12.44
C ILE A 327 -0.71 14.92 13.49
N ALA A 328 -1.59 15.88 13.14
CA ALA A 328 -2.10 16.86 14.08
C ALA A 328 -2.92 16.22 15.20
N GLU A 329 -3.81 15.26 14.87
CA GLU A 329 -4.57 14.50 15.85
C GLU A 329 -3.66 13.68 16.77
N SER A 330 -2.67 12.97 16.20
CA SER A 330 -1.68 12.23 16.98
C SER A 330 -1.01 13.10 18.04
N LYS A 331 -0.60 14.32 17.68
CA LYS A 331 0.00 15.29 18.61
C LYS A 331 -1.00 15.83 19.65
N ALA A 332 -2.22 16.16 19.23
CA ALA A 332 -3.24 16.73 20.10
C ALA A 332 -3.71 15.74 21.18
N GLU A 333 -3.84 14.46 20.82
CA GLU A 333 -4.36 13.40 21.67
C GLU A 333 -3.26 12.58 22.38
N GLY A 334 -1.99 12.81 22.05
CA GLY A 334 -0.86 12.07 22.63
C GLY A 334 -0.85 10.58 22.27
N ILE A 335 -1.27 10.23 21.05
CA ILE A 335 -1.32 8.85 20.53
C ILE A 335 -0.38 8.68 19.34
N GLY A 336 -0.01 7.43 19.02
CA GLY A 336 0.72 7.12 17.79
C GLY A 336 -0.04 7.53 16.53
N THR A 337 0.70 7.96 15.50
CA THR A 337 0.17 8.27 14.16
C THR A 337 -0.62 7.13 13.51
N GLY A 338 -0.25 5.87 13.72
CA GLY A 338 -0.98 4.70 13.25
C GLY A 338 -2.33 4.55 13.94
N ALA A 339 -2.39 4.80 15.25
CA ALA A 339 -3.65 4.85 15.99
C ALA A 339 -4.54 6.01 15.52
N ALA A 340 -3.95 7.20 15.30
CA ALA A 340 -4.66 8.34 14.73
C ALA A 340 -5.18 8.06 13.31
N ALA A 341 -4.38 7.41 12.45
CA ALA A 341 -4.81 7.03 11.11
C ALA A 341 -5.95 6.00 11.11
N ASN A 342 -5.91 5.04 12.03
CA ASN A 342 -7.00 4.08 12.22
C ASN A 342 -8.29 4.78 12.67
N ARG A 343 -8.21 5.69 13.65
CA ARG A 343 -9.36 6.51 14.07
C ARG A 343 -9.89 7.38 12.94
N PHE A 344 -9.01 7.96 12.14
CA PHE A 344 -9.37 8.75 10.96
C PHE A 344 -10.19 7.92 9.96
N ALA A 345 -9.75 6.70 9.66
CA ALA A 345 -10.49 5.77 8.80
C ALA A 345 -11.82 5.33 9.45
N GLU A 346 -11.82 5.02 10.74
CA GLU A 346 -13.01 4.57 11.48
C GLU A 346 -14.10 5.63 11.51
N ARG A 347 -13.76 6.90 11.77
CA ARG A 347 -14.74 8.00 11.72
C ARG A 347 -15.47 8.07 10.39
N ARG A 348 -14.75 7.87 9.28
CA ARG A 348 -15.36 7.84 7.95
C ARG A 348 -16.26 6.62 7.76
N LEU A 349 -15.81 5.45 8.20
CA LEU A 349 -16.58 4.21 8.12
C LEU A 349 -17.83 4.22 9.00
N ASP A 350 -17.81 4.91 10.15
CA ASP A 350 -18.95 5.03 11.07
C ASP A 350 -19.92 6.16 10.70
N ALA A 351 -19.49 7.12 9.88
CA ALA A 351 -20.37 8.16 9.36
C ALA A 351 -21.42 7.63 8.38
N ILE A 352 -21.20 6.45 7.78
CA ILE A 352 -22.18 5.77 6.92
C ILE A 352 -23.03 4.82 7.78
N PRO A 353 -24.35 5.03 7.87
CA PRO A 353 -25.23 4.11 8.58
C PRO A 353 -25.11 2.70 7.98
N ARG A 354 -24.89 1.69 8.82
CA ARG A 354 -24.96 0.30 8.37
C ARG A 354 -26.40 0.02 7.94
N ALA A 355 -26.61 -0.29 6.66
CA ALA A 355 -27.89 -0.82 6.21
C ALA A 355 -28.17 -2.11 6.97
N LEU A 356 -29.36 -2.21 7.57
CA LEU A 356 -29.82 -3.37 8.35
C LEU A 356 -30.07 -4.60 7.47
#